data_AF-A0A024H433-F1
#
_entry.id   AF-A0A024H433-F1
#
_cell.length_a   1.000
_cell.length_b   1.000
_cell.length_c   1.000
_cell.angle_alpha   90.00
_cell.angle_beta   90.00
_cell.angle_gamma   90.00
#
_symmetry.space_group_name_H-M   'P 1'
#
loop_
_entity.id
_entity.type
_entity.pdbx_description
1 polymer ?
#
loop_
_entity_poly.entity_id
_entity_poly.type
_entity_poly.pdbx_seq_one_letter_code
_entity_poly.pdbx_strand_id
1 'polypeptide(L)'
;MTKAALLLAGTATAVIVSAAAGASLHIARALITPAGERPERIRILAADDATVTLHADEDTLSPGVFSLYWGNRTGHARIGRILSHQPAAGTVTRAVEKVYAGVLEAGTSGYWSGYTYPTPAEAGLPSSDVWLPGPAPAWLVPGDDSGRWVIHIHGLGGRRATGVRTAPLFHRLGYTQLLISFTGDGDAPATTDGKHHLGHTEVDDVHAAIDYAASHGADSIILSGWSMGAAMALAAAHTSPLKDRIDGLILTAPVLDWDSTLSFNTAAARLPAFLSGSALWILRGPLYRLAGLNQPLKLKDLDFTSIKPEFPVLLLHSNADASTPISVSAKYAALHPDNATLVRFPIGRHTQEWNADPGLWERSVEHWLQP
;
A
#
# COMPACT_ATOMS: atom_id res chain seq x y z
N MET A 1 -21.10 49.67 -15.09
CA MET A 1 -19.83 49.00 -14.73
C MET A 1 -18.79 49.39 -15.76
N THR A 2 -17.71 50.06 -15.36
CA THR A 2 -16.67 50.61 -16.25
C THR A 2 -15.77 49.50 -16.82
N LYS A 3 -15.26 49.67 -18.05
CA LYS A 3 -14.38 48.70 -18.74
C LYS A 3 -13.16 48.25 -17.88
N ALA A 4 -12.68 49.12 -16.99
CA ALA A 4 -11.62 48.81 -16.04
C ALA A 4 -12.01 47.74 -15.00
N ALA A 5 -13.25 47.74 -14.50
CA ALA A 5 -13.74 46.73 -13.55
C ALA A 5 -13.89 45.34 -14.20
N LEU A 6 -14.24 45.29 -15.50
CA LEU A 6 -14.24 44.02 -16.26
C LEU A 6 -12.82 43.49 -16.52
N LEU A 7 -11.84 44.35 -16.77
CA LEU A 7 -10.44 43.94 -16.95
C LEU A 7 -9.80 43.44 -15.64
N LEU A 8 -10.07 44.11 -14.51
CA LEU A 8 -9.61 43.68 -13.18
C LEU A 8 -10.29 42.39 -12.71
N ALA A 9 -11.59 42.22 -12.99
CA ALA A 9 -12.29 40.96 -12.73
C ALA A 9 -11.79 39.83 -13.64
N GLY A 10 -11.52 40.10 -14.93
CA GLY A 10 -10.99 39.13 -15.88
C GLY A 10 -9.55 38.69 -15.54
N THR A 11 -8.70 39.61 -15.09
CA THR A 11 -7.32 39.31 -14.68
C THR A 11 -7.28 38.55 -13.35
N ALA A 12 -8.08 38.93 -12.34
CA ALA A 12 -8.17 38.18 -11.09
C ALA A 12 -8.73 36.76 -11.32
N THR A 13 -9.76 36.61 -12.16
CA THR A 13 -10.32 35.31 -12.53
C THR A 13 -9.29 34.45 -13.28
N ALA A 14 -8.54 35.03 -14.22
CA ALA A 14 -7.48 34.32 -14.94
C ALA A 14 -6.35 33.85 -14.02
N VAL A 15 -5.96 34.66 -13.02
CA VAL A 15 -4.96 34.27 -12.01
C VAL A 15 -5.47 33.13 -11.13
N ILE A 16 -6.72 33.20 -10.67
CA ILE A 16 -7.34 32.14 -9.86
C ILE A 16 -7.43 30.82 -10.64
N VAL A 17 -7.88 30.88 -11.91
CA VAL A 17 -7.94 29.71 -12.79
C VAL A 17 -6.55 29.13 -13.04
N SER A 18 -5.55 29.98 -13.26
CA SER A 18 -4.16 29.54 -13.46
C SER A 18 -3.56 28.89 -12.21
N ALA A 19 -3.82 29.44 -11.03
CA ALA A 19 -3.41 28.87 -9.75
C ALA A 19 -4.08 27.52 -9.48
N ALA A 20 -5.38 27.42 -9.74
CA ALA A 20 -6.15 26.18 -9.62
C ALA A 20 -5.66 25.08 -10.58
N ALA A 21 -5.39 25.44 -11.84
CA ALA A 21 -4.82 24.53 -12.83
C ALA A 21 -3.41 24.06 -12.42
N GLY A 22 -2.57 24.98 -11.95
CA GLY A 22 -1.24 24.66 -11.42
C GLY A 22 -1.28 23.73 -10.21
N ALA A 23 -2.18 23.99 -9.26
CA ALA A 23 -2.37 23.12 -8.08
C ALA A 23 -2.88 21.73 -8.47
N SER A 24 -3.84 21.64 -9.40
CA SER A 24 -4.36 20.35 -9.89
C SER A 24 -3.27 19.54 -10.60
N LEU A 25 -2.44 20.21 -11.41
CA LEU A 25 -1.29 19.57 -12.07
C LEU A 25 -0.23 19.12 -11.07
N HIS A 26 0.02 19.90 -10.02
CA HIS A 26 0.93 19.53 -8.94
C HIS A 26 0.45 18.28 -8.20
N ILE A 27 -0.84 18.22 -7.84
CA ILE A 27 -1.47 17.04 -7.22
C ILE A 27 -1.36 15.83 -8.16
N ALA A 28 -1.69 16.00 -9.44
CA ALA A 28 -1.59 14.93 -10.44
C ALA A 28 -0.16 14.38 -10.53
N ARG A 29 0.86 15.25 -10.60
CA ARG A 29 2.28 14.86 -10.62
C ARG A 29 2.72 14.17 -9.34
N ALA A 30 2.32 14.69 -8.18
CA ALA A 30 2.68 14.13 -6.88
C ALA A 30 2.11 12.71 -6.72
N LEU A 31 0.90 12.45 -7.22
CA LEU A 31 0.25 11.15 -7.13
C LEU A 31 1.00 10.05 -7.91
N ILE A 32 1.54 10.38 -9.09
CA ILE A 32 2.17 9.39 -9.99
C ILE A 32 3.70 9.40 -9.94
N THR A 33 4.32 10.32 -9.21
CA THR A 33 5.78 10.39 -9.14
C THR A 33 6.27 9.45 -8.05
N PRO A 34 7.17 8.49 -8.36
CA PRO A 34 7.76 7.64 -7.35
C PRO A 34 8.37 8.47 -6.23
N ALA A 35 8.05 8.11 -4.99
CA ALA A 35 8.63 8.76 -3.84
C ALA A 35 10.15 8.54 -3.87
N GLY A 36 10.92 9.64 -3.71
CA GLY A 36 12.35 9.57 -3.47
C GLY A 36 12.65 9.04 -2.06
N GLU A 37 13.80 9.44 -1.50
CA GLU A 37 14.15 9.10 -0.13
C GLU A 37 13.11 9.63 0.86
N ARG A 38 12.62 8.75 1.74
CA ARG A 38 11.68 9.16 2.79
C ARG A 38 12.46 9.93 3.86
N PRO A 39 12.03 11.15 4.22
CA PRO A 39 12.77 11.97 5.17
C PRO A 39 12.78 11.33 6.56
N GLU A 40 13.96 11.30 7.18
CA GLU A 40 14.18 10.80 8.54
C GLU A 40 13.72 11.84 9.57
N ARG A 41 12.42 11.80 9.91
CA ARG A 41 11.77 12.77 10.81
C ARG A 41 11.69 12.32 12.26
N ILE A 42 11.85 11.03 12.53
CA ILE A 42 11.70 10.45 13.87
C ILE A 42 13.01 10.64 14.63
N ARG A 43 13.00 11.42 15.70
CA ARG A 43 14.20 11.65 16.51
C ARG A 43 14.44 10.48 17.46
N ILE A 44 15.64 9.90 17.42
CA ILE A 44 16.10 8.88 18.36
C ILE A 44 16.76 9.60 19.54
N LEU A 45 16.12 9.53 20.70
CA LEU A 45 16.51 10.26 21.91
C LEU A 45 17.46 9.44 22.79
N ALA A 46 17.21 8.14 22.86
CA ALA A 46 18.04 7.15 23.55
C ALA A 46 17.87 5.79 22.87
N ALA A 47 18.92 4.97 22.90
CA ALA A 47 18.87 3.60 22.39
C ALA A 47 19.88 2.73 23.14
N ASP A 48 19.51 1.46 23.34
CA ASP A 48 20.37 0.37 23.74
C ASP A 48 19.96 -0.92 22.99
N ASP A 49 20.56 -2.06 23.32
CA ASP A 49 20.31 -3.34 22.64
C ASP A 49 18.86 -3.85 22.77
N ALA A 50 18.12 -3.39 23.78
CA ALA A 50 16.77 -3.87 24.11
C ALA A 50 15.68 -2.81 23.96
N THR A 51 16.04 -1.53 23.94
CA THR A 51 15.08 -0.42 23.97
C THR A 51 15.48 0.76 23.09
N VAL A 52 14.47 1.47 22.61
CA VAL A 52 14.64 2.75 21.92
C VAL A 52 13.63 3.76 22.44
N THR A 53 14.12 4.96 22.75
CA THR A 53 13.30 6.11 23.16
C THR A 53 13.21 7.09 22.01
N LEU A 54 11.99 7.40 21.60
CA LEU A 54 11.65 8.26 20.48
C LEU A 54 10.80 9.43 20.95
N HIS A 55 10.74 10.50 20.15
CA HIS A 55 9.69 11.50 20.31
C HIS A 55 8.31 10.83 20.13
N ALA A 56 7.37 11.14 21.02
CA ALA A 56 6.01 10.62 20.96
C ALA A 56 5.21 11.37 19.89
N ASP A 57 4.73 10.64 18.89
CA ASP A 57 3.79 11.11 17.89
C ASP A 57 2.79 10.00 17.55
N GLU A 58 1.91 10.24 16.58
CA GLU A 58 0.90 9.27 16.17
C GLU A 58 1.51 7.94 15.67
N ASP A 59 2.68 7.98 15.01
CA ASP A 59 3.37 6.79 14.51
C ASP A 59 4.05 6.01 15.64
N THR A 60 4.84 6.70 16.46
CA THR A 60 5.63 6.06 17.52
C THR A 60 4.79 5.63 18.72
N LEU A 61 3.55 6.14 18.86
CA LEU A 61 2.56 5.67 19.82
C LEU A 61 1.64 4.57 19.26
N SER A 62 1.71 4.25 17.98
CA SER A 62 0.91 3.17 17.39
C SER A 62 1.32 1.82 17.99
N PRO A 63 0.40 1.02 18.55
CA PRO A 63 0.77 -0.26 19.16
C PRO A 63 1.21 -1.28 18.12
N GLY A 64 1.89 -2.32 18.57
CA GLY A 64 2.34 -3.42 17.72
C GLY A 64 3.79 -3.27 17.24
N VAL A 65 4.09 -3.77 16.04
CA VAL A 65 5.47 -4.02 15.57
C VAL A 65 5.75 -3.28 14.26
N PHE A 66 6.87 -2.57 14.18
CA PHE A 66 7.24 -1.70 13.06
C PHE A 66 8.73 -1.77 12.76
N SER A 67 9.14 -1.15 11.67
CA SER A 67 10.55 -0.91 11.37
C SER A 67 10.94 0.55 11.60
N LEU A 68 12.14 0.74 12.14
CA LEU A 68 12.84 2.01 12.17
C LEU A 68 14.06 1.90 11.25
N TYR A 69 14.15 2.79 10.27
CA TYR A 69 15.32 2.94 9.40
C TYR A 69 16.07 4.22 9.76
N TRP A 70 17.40 4.26 9.60
CA TRP A 70 18.21 5.45 9.81
C TRP A 70 19.42 5.48 8.87
N GLY A 71 20.09 6.64 8.80
CA GLY A 71 21.32 6.82 8.04
C GLY A 71 21.12 6.54 6.54
N ASN A 72 20.02 7.00 5.96
CA ASN A 72 19.63 6.73 4.58
C ASN A 72 19.52 5.22 4.27
N ARG A 73 18.83 4.49 5.15
CA ARG A 73 18.60 3.03 5.06
C ARG A 73 19.85 2.16 5.22
N THR A 74 20.95 2.72 5.74
CA THR A 74 22.11 1.91 6.17
C THR A 74 21.85 1.22 7.51
N GLY A 75 20.91 1.74 8.30
CA GLY A 75 20.41 1.12 9.52
C GLY A 75 18.96 0.67 9.42
N HIS A 76 18.65 -0.46 10.06
CA HIS A 76 17.29 -1.02 10.13
C HIS A 76 17.12 -1.86 11.40
N ALA A 77 16.06 -1.57 12.17
CA ALA A 77 15.66 -2.36 13.33
C ALA A 77 14.14 -2.60 13.33
N ARG A 78 13.74 -3.76 13.84
CA ARG A 78 12.35 -4.08 14.20
C ARG A 78 12.08 -3.60 15.62
N ILE A 79 11.12 -2.70 15.74
CA ILE A 79 10.69 -2.06 16.98
C ILE A 79 9.34 -2.62 17.39
N GLY A 80 9.28 -3.22 18.57
CA GLY A 80 8.11 -3.91 19.11
C GLY A 80 7.23 -3.02 19.98
N ARG A 81 6.62 -3.65 20.99
CA ARG A 81 5.65 -3.03 21.90
C ARG A 81 6.19 -1.80 22.64
N ILE A 82 5.27 -0.94 23.04
CA ILE A 82 5.54 0.19 23.94
C ILE A 82 5.86 -0.36 25.35
N LEU A 83 6.96 0.12 25.93
CA LEU A 83 7.40 -0.21 27.28
C LEU A 83 7.05 0.91 28.26
N SER A 84 7.17 2.17 27.84
CA SER A 84 6.73 3.33 28.61
C SER A 84 6.36 4.51 27.71
N HIS A 85 5.47 5.37 28.18
CA HIS A 85 5.11 6.64 27.54
C HIS A 85 5.15 7.74 28.62
N GLN A 86 5.87 8.82 28.35
CA GLN A 86 6.02 9.97 29.25
C GLN A 86 5.42 11.22 28.59
N PRO A 87 4.12 11.50 28.78
CA PRO A 87 3.45 12.63 28.12
C PRO A 87 4.09 14.00 28.41
N ALA A 88 4.53 14.22 29.64
CA ALA A 88 5.17 15.48 30.04
C ALA A 88 6.51 15.73 29.33
N ALA A 89 7.24 14.66 28.99
CA ALA A 89 8.49 14.73 28.24
C ALA A 89 8.27 14.62 26.72
N GLY A 90 7.07 14.25 26.28
CA GLY A 90 6.78 13.99 24.87
C GLY A 90 7.57 12.79 24.31
N THR A 91 7.81 11.74 25.11
CA THR A 91 8.64 10.60 24.70
C THR A 91 7.94 9.26 24.87
N VAL A 92 8.30 8.31 24.01
CA VAL A 92 7.86 6.91 24.08
C VAL A 92 9.07 6.00 24.02
N THR A 93 9.14 5.02 24.94
CA THR A 93 10.16 3.97 24.93
C THR A 93 9.54 2.68 24.43
N ARG A 94 10.17 2.02 23.47
CA ARG A 94 9.72 0.77 22.85
C ARG A 94 10.79 -0.30 22.91
N ALA A 95 10.37 -1.55 22.82
CA ALA A 95 11.28 -2.68 22.72
C ALA A 95 11.99 -2.68 21.35
N VAL A 96 13.29 -2.91 21.33
CA VAL A 96 14.05 -3.29 20.14
C VAL A 96 14.00 -4.80 20.06
N GLU A 97 13.30 -5.35 19.06
CA GLU A 97 13.17 -6.80 18.92
C GLU A 97 14.31 -7.41 18.12
N LYS A 98 14.83 -6.66 17.14
CA LYS A 98 15.96 -7.07 16.31
C LYS A 98 16.59 -5.87 15.61
N VAL A 99 17.91 -5.80 15.60
CA VAL A 99 18.66 -4.92 14.69
C VAL A 99 19.11 -5.77 13.50
N TYR A 100 18.69 -5.39 12.29
CA TYR A 100 19.05 -6.09 11.06
C TYR A 100 20.34 -5.54 10.46
N ALA A 101 20.56 -4.23 10.57
CA ALA A 101 21.74 -3.55 10.05
C ALA A 101 22.02 -2.24 10.80
N GLY A 102 23.29 -1.82 10.80
CA GLY A 102 23.74 -0.59 11.43
C GLY A 102 23.81 -0.64 12.96
N VAL A 103 24.24 0.46 13.57
CA VAL A 103 24.22 0.67 15.03
C VAL A 103 23.13 1.68 15.35
N LEU A 104 22.22 1.31 16.26
CA LEU A 104 21.13 2.17 16.69
C LEU A 104 21.65 3.12 17.78
N GLU A 105 21.90 4.38 17.40
CA GLU A 105 22.53 5.37 18.30
C GLU A 105 21.60 6.54 18.59
N ALA A 106 21.66 7.02 19.84
CA ALA A 106 21.00 8.25 20.26
C ALA A 106 21.52 9.46 19.47
N GLY A 107 20.66 10.46 19.26
CA GLY A 107 21.05 11.69 18.57
C GLY A 107 21.06 11.58 17.04
N THR A 108 20.61 10.45 16.49
CA THR A 108 20.30 10.28 15.08
C THR A 108 18.81 10.53 14.81
N SER A 109 18.45 10.59 13.53
CA SER A 109 17.06 10.60 13.09
C SER A 109 16.79 9.35 12.26
N GLY A 110 15.53 8.94 12.22
CA GLY A 110 15.11 7.80 11.44
C GLY A 110 13.74 8.01 10.80
N TYR A 111 13.32 7.00 10.06
CA TYR A 111 12.04 6.95 9.37
C TYR A 111 11.28 5.69 9.81
N TRP A 112 10.01 5.88 10.19
CA TRP A 112 9.11 4.84 10.70
C TRP A 112 8.38 4.14 9.55
N SER A 113 8.31 2.81 9.58
CA SER A 113 7.74 2.02 8.50
C SER A 113 6.91 0.83 8.99
N GLY A 114 5.84 0.52 8.26
CA GLY A 114 5.06 -0.70 8.44
C GLY A 114 5.75 -1.98 7.94
N TYR A 115 6.91 -1.90 7.29
CA TYR A 115 7.72 -3.10 7.06
C TYR A 115 8.12 -3.72 8.40
N THR A 116 8.26 -5.04 8.46
CA THR A 116 8.64 -5.74 9.72
C THR A 116 9.89 -6.60 9.52
N TYR A 117 9.99 -7.21 8.34
CA TYR A 117 11.07 -8.08 7.94
C TYR A 117 11.63 -7.58 6.61
N PRO A 118 12.95 -7.47 6.45
CA PRO A 118 13.53 -7.06 5.17
C PRO A 118 13.51 -8.19 4.13
N THR A 119 13.53 -9.46 4.56
CA THR A 119 13.54 -10.65 3.70
C THR A 119 12.73 -11.80 4.32
N PRO A 120 12.30 -12.81 3.53
CA PRO A 120 11.67 -14.01 4.08
C PRO A 120 12.53 -14.76 5.11
N ALA A 121 13.85 -14.81 4.89
CA ALA A 121 14.79 -15.45 5.83
C ALA A 121 14.77 -14.79 7.22
N GLU A 122 14.62 -13.46 7.28
CA GLU A 122 14.48 -12.73 8.55
C GLU A 122 13.16 -13.00 9.27
N ALA A 123 12.14 -13.48 8.54
CA ALA A 123 10.90 -14.01 9.09
C ALA A 123 10.98 -15.52 9.41
N GLY A 124 12.15 -16.15 9.28
CA GLY A 124 12.36 -17.57 9.51
C GLY A 124 11.87 -18.47 8.37
N LEU A 125 11.71 -17.93 7.16
CA LEU A 125 11.17 -18.66 6.01
C LEU A 125 12.26 -18.97 4.97
N PRO A 126 12.24 -20.16 4.36
CA PRO A 126 13.03 -20.43 3.16
C PRO A 126 12.45 -19.64 1.98
N SER A 127 13.32 -19.16 1.09
CA SER A 127 12.89 -18.52 -0.15
C SER A 127 13.94 -18.61 -1.25
N SER A 128 13.49 -18.58 -2.50
CA SER A 128 14.33 -18.36 -3.68
C SER A 128 13.87 -17.13 -4.46
N ASP A 129 14.81 -16.41 -5.08
CA ASP A 129 14.46 -15.41 -6.10
C ASP A 129 14.01 -16.09 -7.39
N VAL A 130 12.91 -15.62 -7.95
CA VAL A 130 12.37 -16.05 -9.25
C VAL A 130 12.09 -14.79 -10.07
N TRP A 131 12.13 -14.93 -11.40
CA TRP A 131 11.83 -13.84 -12.32
C TRP A 131 10.57 -14.17 -13.08
N LEU A 132 9.59 -13.28 -12.98
CA LEU A 132 8.34 -13.39 -13.72
C LEU A 132 8.57 -12.93 -15.17
N PRO A 133 7.64 -13.20 -16.10
CA PRO A 133 7.59 -12.51 -17.38
C PRO A 133 7.44 -10.99 -17.18
N GLY A 134 8.29 -10.20 -17.85
CA GLY A 134 8.54 -8.80 -17.49
C GLY A 134 9.64 -8.74 -16.42
N PRO A 135 10.52 -7.72 -16.36
CA PRO A 135 11.71 -7.75 -15.50
C PRO A 135 11.41 -7.59 -13.99
N ALA A 136 10.43 -8.32 -13.45
CA ALA A 136 9.93 -8.24 -12.08
C ALA A 136 10.44 -9.44 -11.24
N PRO A 137 11.40 -9.22 -10.32
CA PRO A 137 11.85 -10.25 -9.39
C PRO A 137 10.82 -10.51 -8.26
N ALA A 138 10.52 -11.78 -8.00
CA ALA A 138 9.67 -12.20 -6.90
C ALA A 138 10.44 -13.12 -5.93
N TRP A 139 9.96 -13.21 -4.69
CA TRP A 139 10.38 -14.28 -3.79
C TRP A 139 9.37 -15.41 -3.82
N LEU A 140 9.85 -16.63 -4.05
CA LEU A 140 9.09 -17.86 -3.92
C LEU A 140 9.37 -18.48 -2.55
N VAL A 141 8.34 -18.63 -1.72
CA VAL A 141 8.38 -19.34 -0.44
C VAL A 141 7.62 -20.67 -0.60
N PRO A 142 8.24 -21.84 -0.40
CA PRO A 142 7.59 -23.12 -0.60
C PRO A 142 6.49 -23.41 0.43
N GLY A 143 5.44 -24.12 -0.01
CA GLY A 143 4.34 -24.67 0.80
C GLY A 143 4.42 -26.19 0.98
N ASP A 144 3.27 -26.85 1.15
CA ASP A 144 3.10 -28.28 1.43
C ASP A 144 2.77 -29.15 0.18
N ASP A 145 3.12 -28.67 -1.01
CA ASP A 145 2.82 -29.28 -2.32
C ASP A 145 1.32 -29.50 -2.62
N SER A 146 0.39 -28.90 -1.85
CA SER A 146 -1.07 -29.02 -2.06
C SER A 146 -1.62 -28.28 -3.28
N GLY A 147 -0.78 -27.59 -4.05
CA GLY A 147 -1.22 -26.74 -5.16
C GLY A 147 -1.94 -25.45 -4.73
N ARG A 148 -1.96 -25.14 -3.42
CA ARG A 148 -2.51 -23.89 -2.87
C ARG A 148 -1.45 -22.80 -2.86
N TRP A 149 -1.77 -21.67 -3.46
CA TRP A 149 -0.87 -20.54 -3.63
C TRP A 149 -1.45 -19.24 -3.08
N VAL A 150 -0.58 -18.37 -2.60
CA VAL A 150 -0.91 -16.98 -2.29
C VAL A 150 0.05 -16.05 -3.02
N ILE A 151 -0.49 -15.06 -3.71
CA ILE A 151 0.29 -14.01 -4.38
C ILE A 151 0.15 -12.73 -3.56
N HIS A 152 1.26 -12.23 -3.03
CA HIS A 152 1.30 -11.01 -2.23
C HIS A 152 1.61 -9.80 -3.11
N ILE A 153 0.69 -8.85 -3.15
CA ILE A 153 0.74 -7.68 -4.04
C ILE A 153 0.79 -6.42 -3.17
N HIS A 154 1.93 -5.72 -3.18
CA HIS A 154 2.10 -4.54 -2.35
C HIS A 154 1.43 -3.28 -2.94
N GLY A 155 1.35 -2.23 -2.12
CA GLY A 155 0.76 -0.95 -2.52
C GLY A 155 1.73 0.00 -3.22
N LEU A 156 1.20 1.17 -3.57
CA LEU A 156 1.97 2.29 -4.14
C LEU A 156 3.10 2.72 -3.20
N GLY A 157 4.32 2.89 -3.74
CA GLY A 157 5.51 3.21 -2.94
C GLY A 157 5.96 2.08 -1.99
N GLY A 158 5.35 0.90 -2.13
CA GLY A 158 5.73 -0.35 -1.47
C GLY A 158 6.85 -1.08 -2.20
N ARG A 159 7.16 -2.29 -1.70
CA ARG A 159 8.09 -3.29 -2.24
C ARG A 159 7.58 -4.69 -1.90
N ARG A 160 8.13 -5.73 -2.54
CA ARG A 160 7.79 -7.15 -2.24
C ARG A 160 7.96 -7.53 -0.77
N ALA A 161 8.81 -6.83 -0.02
CA ALA A 161 8.96 -6.94 1.44
C ALA A 161 7.68 -6.67 2.25
N THR A 162 6.66 -6.02 1.68
CA THR A 162 5.36 -5.76 2.34
C THR A 162 4.70 -7.07 2.76
N GLY A 163 4.71 -8.08 1.88
CA GLY A 163 4.06 -9.38 2.12
C GLY A 163 4.78 -10.26 3.15
N VAL A 164 6.04 -9.96 3.48
CA VAL A 164 6.82 -10.82 4.38
C VAL A 164 6.23 -10.88 5.78
N ARG A 165 5.54 -9.82 6.24
CA ARG A 165 4.92 -9.83 7.57
C ARG A 165 3.76 -10.81 7.70
N THR A 166 3.07 -11.12 6.60
CA THR A 166 1.97 -12.10 6.58
C THR A 166 2.40 -13.46 6.08
N ALA A 167 3.57 -13.58 5.43
CA ALA A 167 4.07 -14.83 4.90
C ALA A 167 4.21 -15.98 5.93
N PRO A 168 4.59 -15.74 7.21
CA PRO A 168 4.62 -16.79 8.22
C PRO A 168 3.26 -17.45 8.45
N LEU A 169 2.15 -16.70 8.36
CA LEU A 169 0.82 -17.26 8.48
C LEU A 169 0.57 -18.28 7.37
N PHE A 170 0.72 -17.85 6.11
CA PHE A 170 0.44 -18.69 4.95
C PHE A 170 1.37 -19.91 4.88
N HIS A 171 2.61 -19.79 5.34
CA HIS A 171 3.53 -20.92 5.44
C HIS A 171 3.03 -21.97 6.45
N ARG A 172 2.53 -21.55 7.63
CA ARG A 172 1.90 -22.47 8.60
C ARG A 172 0.64 -23.15 8.05
N LEU A 173 -0.07 -22.48 7.16
CA LEU A 173 -1.25 -23.02 6.48
C LEU A 173 -0.94 -23.89 5.26
N GLY A 174 0.35 -24.02 4.89
CA GLY A 174 0.82 -24.86 3.79
C GLY A 174 0.82 -24.20 2.40
N TYR A 175 0.52 -22.91 2.30
CA TYR A 175 0.48 -22.22 1.01
C TYR A 175 1.90 -22.00 0.44
N THR A 176 2.07 -22.32 -0.84
CA THR A 176 3.19 -21.78 -1.62
C THR A 176 2.95 -20.30 -1.87
N GLN A 177 3.98 -19.47 -1.81
CA GLN A 177 3.81 -18.02 -1.80
C GLN A 177 4.70 -17.36 -2.81
N LEU A 178 4.13 -16.38 -3.51
CA LEU A 178 4.85 -15.52 -4.43
C LEU A 178 4.72 -14.08 -3.95
N LEU A 179 5.83 -13.50 -3.47
CA LEU A 179 5.90 -12.10 -3.06
C LEU A 179 6.47 -11.31 -4.23
N ILE A 180 5.59 -10.65 -4.99
CA ILE A 180 5.95 -10.05 -6.27
C ILE A 180 6.42 -8.61 -6.11
N SER A 181 7.43 -8.23 -6.90
CA SER A 181 7.61 -6.84 -7.34
C SER A 181 6.71 -6.56 -8.54
N PHE A 182 6.52 -5.29 -8.89
CA PHE A 182 5.94 -4.89 -10.16
C PHE A 182 6.61 -3.64 -10.73
N THR A 183 6.43 -3.41 -12.03
CA THR A 183 7.09 -2.34 -12.78
C THR A 183 6.98 -0.98 -12.09
N GLY A 184 8.10 -0.27 -11.98
CA GLY A 184 8.15 1.05 -11.33
C GLY A 184 8.13 1.00 -9.80
N ASP A 185 8.07 -0.18 -9.19
CA ASP A 185 8.19 -0.31 -7.75
C ASP A 185 9.63 -0.20 -7.28
N GLY A 186 10.66 -0.12 -8.11
CA GLY A 186 12.07 0.03 -7.72
C GLY A 186 12.77 -1.21 -7.16
N ASP A 187 12.11 -2.37 -7.06
CA ASP A 187 12.78 -3.68 -7.14
C ASP A 187 12.79 -4.16 -8.61
N ALA A 188 11.71 -3.89 -9.35
CA ALA A 188 11.61 -4.03 -10.80
C ALA A 188 12.03 -2.73 -11.52
N PRO A 189 12.40 -2.79 -12.81
CA PRO A 189 12.71 -1.63 -13.63
C PRO A 189 11.60 -0.58 -13.63
N ALA A 190 12.02 0.66 -13.81
CA ALA A 190 11.10 1.78 -13.97
C ALA A 190 10.28 1.66 -15.25
N THR A 191 9.07 2.22 -15.22
CA THR A 191 8.31 2.52 -16.44
C THR A 191 9.11 3.46 -17.34
N THR A 192 8.82 3.45 -18.65
CA THR A 192 9.56 4.28 -19.62
C THR A 192 9.47 5.78 -19.36
N ASP A 193 8.41 6.24 -18.68
CA ASP A 193 8.21 7.64 -18.29
C ASP A 193 8.59 7.92 -16.82
N GLY A 194 9.03 6.88 -16.09
CA GLY A 194 9.40 6.96 -14.69
C GLY A 194 8.23 7.31 -13.76
N LYS A 195 6.99 7.04 -14.17
CA LYS A 195 5.76 7.29 -13.40
C LYS A 195 5.09 6.00 -12.95
N HIS A 196 4.38 6.08 -11.83
CA HIS A 196 3.38 5.08 -11.45
C HIS A 196 2.11 5.29 -12.28
N HIS A 197 1.54 4.21 -12.80
CA HIS A 197 0.28 4.20 -13.52
C HIS A 197 -0.91 3.84 -12.63
N LEU A 198 -0.70 3.86 -11.31
CA LEU A 198 -1.75 3.74 -10.28
C LEU A 198 -2.52 2.40 -10.35
N GLY A 199 -1.83 1.34 -10.79
CA GLY A 199 -2.36 -0.01 -10.94
C GLY A 199 -2.88 -0.31 -12.35
N HIS A 200 -2.90 0.67 -13.27
CA HIS A 200 -3.47 0.49 -14.60
C HIS A 200 -2.63 -0.43 -15.48
N THR A 201 -1.30 -0.24 -15.51
CA THR A 201 -0.42 -1.15 -16.28
C THR A 201 0.32 -2.11 -15.36
N GLU A 202 0.52 -1.77 -14.09
CA GLU A 202 1.18 -2.66 -13.15
C GLU A 202 0.38 -3.95 -12.90
N VAL A 203 -0.92 -3.97 -13.22
CA VAL A 203 -1.75 -5.19 -13.17
C VAL A 203 -1.22 -6.31 -14.08
N ASP A 204 -0.52 -5.98 -15.16
CA ASP A 204 0.08 -6.98 -16.06
C ASP A 204 1.12 -7.85 -15.33
N ASP A 205 1.84 -7.29 -14.35
CA ASP A 205 2.78 -8.04 -13.50
C ASP A 205 2.04 -9.01 -12.54
N VAL A 206 0.80 -8.70 -12.15
CA VAL A 206 -0.07 -9.61 -11.38
C VAL A 206 -0.57 -10.74 -12.26
N HIS A 207 -0.93 -10.47 -13.53
CA HIS A 207 -1.27 -11.51 -14.49
C HIS A 207 -0.09 -12.46 -14.72
N ALA A 208 1.12 -11.93 -14.92
CA ALA A 208 2.34 -12.72 -15.04
C ALA A 208 2.61 -13.60 -13.80
N ALA A 209 2.29 -13.10 -12.59
CA ALA A 209 2.38 -13.85 -11.35
C ALA A 209 1.36 -15.00 -11.27
N ILE A 210 0.13 -14.78 -11.73
CA ILE A 210 -0.92 -15.81 -11.81
C ILE A 210 -0.52 -16.91 -12.80
N ASP A 211 -0.03 -16.53 -13.99
CA ASP A 211 0.46 -17.46 -15.01
C ASP A 211 1.67 -18.27 -14.49
N TYR A 212 2.58 -17.61 -13.77
CA TYR A 212 3.71 -18.27 -13.13
C TYR A 212 3.23 -19.30 -12.10
N ALA A 213 2.35 -18.93 -11.18
CA ALA A 213 1.81 -19.85 -10.17
C ALA A 213 1.13 -21.05 -10.84
N ALA A 214 0.25 -20.83 -11.83
CA ALA A 214 -0.46 -21.89 -12.54
C ALA A 214 0.49 -22.84 -13.28
N SER A 215 1.52 -22.32 -13.95
CA SER A 215 2.54 -23.14 -14.62
C SER A 215 3.43 -23.94 -13.66
N HIS A 216 3.41 -23.60 -12.37
CA HIS A 216 4.15 -24.28 -11.29
C HIS A 216 3.23 -25.07 -10.35
N GLY A 217 2.05 -25.47 -10.84
CA GLY A 217 1.15 -26.38 -10.13
C GLY A 217 0.17 -25.71 -9.18
N ALA A 218 -0.08 -24.40 -9.31
CA ALA A 218 -1.18 -23.77 -8.59
C ALA A 218 -2.53 -24.22 -9.17
N ASP A 219 -3.29 -24.92 -8.35
CA ASP A 219 -4.68 -25.28 -8.62
C ASP A 219 -5.68 -24.35 -7.91
N SER A 220 -5.20 -23.65 -6.87
CA SER A 220 -5.95 -22.73 -6.00
C SER A 220 -5.07 -21.52 -5.69
N ILE A 221 -5.54 -20.31 -5.99
CA ILE A 221 -4.80 -19.06 -5.84
C ILE A 221 -5.61 -18.06 -5.01
N ILE A 222 -4.98 -17.56 -3.94
CA ILE A 222 -5.45 -16.40 -3.19
C ILE A 222 -4.63 -15.17 -3.60
N LEU A 223 -5.29 -14.08 -3.97
CA LEU A 223 -4.62 -12.80 -4.21
C LEU A 223 -4.68 -11.94 -2.94
N SER A 224 -3.52 -11.66 -2.34
CA SER A 224 -3.40 -10.88 -1.12
C SER A 224 -2.82 -9.49 -1.43
N GLY A 225 -3.70 -8.50 -1.62
CA GLY A 225 -3.35 -7.15 -2.05
C GLY A 225 -3.38 -6.10 -0.94
N TRP A 226 -2.47 -5.13 -1.00
CA TRP A 226 -2.41 -3.97 -0.09
C TRP A 226 -2.62 -2.67 -0.84
N SER A 227 -3.52 -1.78 -0.38
CA SER A 227 -3.72 -0.45 -0.98
C SER A 227 -3.98 -0.53 -2.49
N MET A 228 -3.16 0.12 -3.32
CA MET A 228 -3.19 -0.01 -4.79
C MET A 228 -3.08 -1.47 -5.26
N GLY A 229 -2.29 -2.31 -4.59
CA GLY A 229 -2.15 -3.73 -4.89
C GLY A 229 -3.46 -4.51 -4.70
N ALA A 230 -4.37 -4.03 -3.85
CA ALA A 230 -5.72 -4.59 -3.73
C ALA A 230 -6.60 -4.26 -4.95
N ALA A 231 -6.45 -3.06 -5.52
CA ALA A 231 -7.10 -2.70 -6.79
C ALA A 231 -6.60 -3.59 -7.94
N MET A 232 -5.28 -3.81 -7.99
CA MET A 232 -4.66 -4.69 -8.98
C MET A 232 -5.09 -6.15 -8.80
N ALA A 233 -5.23 -6.64 -7.56
CA ALA A 233 -5.75 -7.97 -7.28
C ALA A 233 -7.18 -8.14 -7.81
N LEU A 234 -8.07 -7.16 -7.55
CA LEU A 234 -9.44 -7.15 -8.06
C LEU A 234 -9.49 -7.10 -9.59
N ALA A 235 -8.69 -6.22 -10.19
CA ALA A 235 -8.58 -6.09 -11.65
C ALA A 235 -8.16 -7.42 -12.27
N ALA A 236 -7.04 -7.97 -11.79
CA ALA A 236 -6.49 -9.22 -12.30
C ALA A 236 -7.47 -10.39 -12.13
N ALA A 237 -8.18 -10.47 -10.99
CA ALA A 237 -9.18 -11.50 -10.79
C ALA A 237 -10.34 -11.43 -11.80
N HIS A 238 -10.75 -10.21 -12.19
CA HIS A 238 -11.82 -10.02 -13.17
C HIS A 238 -11.37 -10.27 -14.62
N THR A 239 -10.13 -9.91 -14.96
CA THR A 239 -9.63 -9.93 -16.34
C THR A 239 -8.81 -11.17 -16.68
N SER A 240 -8.37 -11.96 -15.69
CA SER A 240 -7.50 -13.12 -15.92
C SER A 240 -8.22 -14.23 -16.70
N PRO A 241 -7.62 -14.78 -17.76
CA PRO A 241 -8.09 -16.02 -18.39
C PRO A 241 -8.05 -17.23 -17.44
N LEU A 242 -7.25 -17.17 -16.39
CA LEU A 242 -7.10 -18.20 -15.36
C LEU A 242 -7.95 -17.94 -14.13
N LYS A 243 -9.04 -17.18 -14.27
CA LYS A 243 -9.90 -16.82 -13.14
C LYS A 243 -10.50 -18.01 -12.39
N ASP A 244 -10.68 -19.15 -13.05
CA ASP A 244 -11.15 -20.40 -12.43
C ASP A 244 -10.13 -21.02 -11.45
N ARG A 245 -8.89 -20.50 -11.40
CA ARG A 245 -7.87 -20.85 -10.41
C ARG A 245 -7.86 -19.91 -9.21
N ILE A 246 -8.63 -18.83 -9.23
CA ILE A 246 -8.64 -17.81 -8.19
C ILE A 246 -9.79 -18.11 -7.24
N ASP A 247 -9.47 -18.47 -6.00
CA ASP A 247 -10.46 -18.87 -4.99
C ASP A 247 -10.91 -17.71 -4.09
N GLY A 248 -10.16 -16.61 -4.09
CA GLY A 248 -10.56 -15.43 -3.34
C GLY A 248 -9.49 -14.36 -3.21
N LEU A 249 -9.89 -13.25 -2.59
CA LEU A 249 -9.06 -12.06 -2.44
C LEU A 249 -9.00 -11.61 -0.98
N ILE A 250 -7.79 -11.35 -0.49
CA ILE A 250 -7.52 -10.74 0.82
C ILE A 250 -7.01 -9.32 0.56
N LEU A 251 -7.82 -8.33 0.89
CA LEU A 251 -7.61 -6.94 0.50
C LEU A 251 -7.41 -6.07 1.76
N THR A 252 -6.19 -5.64 2.00
CA THR A 252 -5.87 -4.80 3.17
C THR A 252 -5.73 -3.33 2.80
N ALA A 253 -6.45 -2.47 3.52
CA ALA A 253 -6.58 -1.03 3.26
C ALA A 253 -6.82 -0.69 1.77
N PRO A 254 -7.81 -1.31 1.11
CA PRO A 254 -7.87 -1.29 -0.36
C PRO A 254 -8.23 0.08 -0.92
N VAL A 255 -7.57 0.45 -2.02
CA VAL A 255 -8.05 1.50 -2.93
C VAL A 255 -9.09 0.86 -3.84
N LEU A 256 -10.38 1.05 -3.57
CA LEU A 256 -11.46 0.52 -4.42
C LEU A 256 -11.83 1.47 -5.57
N ASP A 257 -11.51 2.75 -5.41
CA ASP A 257 -11.56 3.76 -6.47
C ASP A 257 -10.62 4.94 -6.16
N TRP A 258 -10.04 5.50 -7.22
CA TRP A 258 -9.11 6.63 -7.09
C TRP A 258 -9.81 7.98 -6.84
N ASP A 259 -11.09 8.12 -7.23
CA ASP A 259 -11.85 9.37 -7.04
C ASP A 259 -12.09 9.65 -5.55
N SER A 260 -12.61 8.67 -4.81
CA SER A 260 -12.87 8.77 -3.37
C SER A 260 -11.57 8.88 -2.58
N THR A 261 -10.55 8.12 -2.96
CA THR A 261 -9.23 8.17 -2.31
C THR A 261 -8.59 9.55 -2.45
N LEU A 262 -8.53 10.11 -3.67
CA LEU A 262 -7.92 11.42 -3.86
C LEU A 262 -8.77 12.55 -3.27
N SER A 263 -10.11 12.42 -3.33
CA SER A 263 -11.02 13.38 -2.69
C SER A 263 -10.84 13.40 -1.18
N PHE A 264 -10.67 12.24 -0.55
CA PHE A 264 -10.43 12.11 0.88
C PHE A 264 -9.10 12.77 1.29
N ASN A 265 -8.01 12.49 0.57
CA ASN A 265 -6.71 13.13 0.80
C ASN A 265 -6.74 14.65 0.60
N THR A 266 -7.44 15.12 -0.44
CA THR A 266 -7.63 16.55 -0.73
C THR A 266 -8.40 17.24 0.40
N ALA A 267 -9.47 16.61 0.91
CA ALA A 267 -10.24 17.12 2.03
C ALA A 267 -9.42 17.16 3.32
N ALA A 268 -8.64 16.11 3.61
CA ALA A 268 -7.74 16.06 4.77
C ALA A 268 -6.69 17.19 4.73
N ALA A 269 -6.19 17.52 3.53
CA ALA A 269 -5.28 18.65 3.30
C ALA A 269 -5.99 20.02 3.32
N ARG A 270 -7.30 20.08 3.57
CA ARG A 270 -8.14 21.30 3.55
C ARG A 270 -8.11 22.03 2.21
N LEU A 271 -7.95 21.28 1.12
CA LEU A 271 -7.92 21.79 -0.24
C LEU A 271 -9.33 21.73 -0.87
N PRO A 272 -9.66 22.64 -1.81
CA PRO A 272 -10.93 22.59 -2.54
C PRO A 272 -11.16 21.28 -3.29
N ALA A 273 -12.34 20.68 -3.13
CA ALA A 273 -12.67 19.36 -3.68
C ALA A 273 -12.45 19.24 -5.21
N PHE A 274 -12.73 20.31 -5.96
CA PHE A 274 -12.57 20.31 -7.42
C PHE A 274 -11.13 20.01 -7.87
N LEU A 275 -10.11 20.29 -7.04
CA LEU A 275 -8.70 20.04 -7.37
C LEU A 275 -8.42 18.54 -7.57
N SER A 276 -9.03 17.67 -6.77
CA SER A 276 -8.89 16.22 -6.91
C SER A 276 -9.49 15.72 -8.23
N GLY A 277 -10.71 16.14 -8.55
CA GLY A 277 -11.38 15.82 -9.81
C GLY A 277 -10.61 16.35 -11.02
N SER A 278 -10.09 17.57 -10.95
CA SER A 278 -9.23 18.14 -11.99
C SER A 278 -7.90 17.40 -12.15
N ALA A 279 -7.28 16.97 -11.05
CA ALA A 279 -6.06 16.17 -11.09
C ALA A 279 -6.30 14.82 -11.79
N LEU A 280 -7.36 14.09 -11.42
CA LEU A 280 -7.73 12.83 -12.09
C LEU A 280 -8.13 13.05 -13.55
N TRP A 281 -8.80 14.16 -13.87
CA TRP A 281 -9.11 14.51 -15.25
C TRP A 281 -7.85 14.76 -16.09
N ILE A 282 -6.80 15.37 -15.53
CA ILE A 282 -5.51 15.51 -16.20
C ILE A 282 -4.90 14.13 -16.49
N LEU A 283 -4.89 13.23 -15.49
CA LEU A 283 -4.29 11.90 -15.63
C LEU A 283 -5.02 10.98 -16.62
N ARG A 284 -6.35 11.10 -16.70
CA ARG A 284 -7.23 10.29 -17.58
C ARG A 284 -7.41 10.90 -18.98
N GLY A 285 -7.14 12.19 -19.12
CA GLY A 285 -7.56 13.01 -20.25
C GLY A 285 -6.41 13.44 -21.17
N PRO A 286 -6.66 14.32 -22.14
CA PRO A 286 -5.68 14.72 -23.16
C PRO A 286 -4.46 15.46 -22.61
N LEU A 287 -4.49 15.89 -21.34
CA LEU A 287 -3.41 16.63 -20.68
C LEU A 287 -2.43 15.72 -19.92
N TYR A 288 -2.55 14.39 -19.99
CA TYR A 288 -1.71 13.44 -19.25
C TYR A 288 -0.20 13.72 -19.41
N ARG A 289 0.24 14.19 -20.59
CA ARG A 289 1.63 14.54 -20.87
C ARG A 289 2.16 15.66 -19.98
N LEU A 290 1.31 16.58 -19.53
CA LEU A 290 1.70 17.62 -18.58
C LEU A 290 2.09 17.02 -17.22
N ALA A 291 1.48 15.91 -16.82
CA ALA A 291 1.84 15.18 -15.60
C ALA A 291 3.12 14.33 -15.79
N GLY A 292 3.58 14.16 -17.03
CA GLY A 292 4.76 13.38 -17.38
C GLY A 292 4.46 11.93 -17.76
N LEU A 293 3.20 11.58 -18.02
CA LEU A 293 2.80 10.25 -18.48
C LEU A 293 3.03 10.09 -20.00
N ASN A 294 3.31 8.87 -20.43
CA ASN A 294 3.38 8.50 -21.85
C ASN A 294 2.01 8.13 -22.46
N GLN A 295 1.01 7.82 -21.63
CA GLN A 295 -0.36 7.48 -22.02
C GLN A 295 -1.38 7.94 -20.95
N PRO A 296 -2.66 8.18 -21.32
CA PRO A 296 -3.70 8.46 -20.34
C PRO A 296 -4.01 7.22 -19.48
N LEU A 297 -4.29 7.41 -18.20
CA LEU A 297 -4.62 6.32 -17.28
C LEU A 297 -6.10 5.94 -17.38
N LYS A 298 -6.40 4.65 -17.51
CA LYS A 298 -7.78 4.12 -17.51
C LYS A 298 -8.25 3.78 -16.08
N LEU A 299 -8.21 4.75 -15.17
CA LEU A 299 -8.54 4.50 -13.77
C LEU A 299 -10.00 4.11 -13.50
N LYS A 300 -10.89 4.25 -14.50
CA LYS A 300 -12.27 3.72 -14.41
C LYS A 300 -12.30 2.20 -14.44
N ASP A 301 -11.32 1.57 -15.08
CA ASP A 301 -11.17 0.11 -15.11
C ASP A 301 -10.68 -0.42 -13.74
N LEU A 302 -10.33 0.50 -12.82
CA LEU A 302 -9.96 0.25 -11.43
C LEU A 302 -11.00 0.82 -10.43
N ASP A 303 -12.21 1.12 -10.89
CA ASP A 303 -13.34 1.45 -10.01
C ASP A 303 -14.17 0.20 -9.77
N PHE A 304 -13.98 -0.41 -8.61
CA PHE A 304 -14.70 -1.60 -8.20
C PHE A 304 -15.93 -1.30 -7.35
N THR A 305 -16.22 -0.03 -7.05
CA THR A 305 -17.28 0.32 -6.07
C THR A 305 -18.70 -0.07 -6.50
N SER A 306 -18.90 -0.32 -7.79
CA SER A 306 -20.16 -0.74 -8.39
C SER A 306 -20.12 -2.15 -8.99
N ILE A 307 -18.97 -2.82 -8.93
CA ILE A 307 -18.75 -4.13 -9.54
C ILE A 307 -18.91 -5.21 -8.46
N LYS A 308 -19.91 -6.08 -8.64
CA LYS A 308 -20.07 -7.26 -7.78
C LYS A 308 -18.83 -8.16 -7.93
N PRO A 309 -18.16 -8.54 -6.84
CA PRO A 309 -17.05 -9.47 -6.92
C PRO A 309 -17.56 -10.87 -7.33
N GLU A 310 -16.90 -11.49 -8.31
CA GLU A 310 -17.16 -12.89 -8.71
C GLU A 310 -16.62 -13.90 -7.68
N PHE A 311 -15.72 -13.43 -6.80
CA PHE A 311 -14.98 -14.25 -5.84
C PHE A 311 -15.31 -13.84 -4.40
N PRO A 312 -15.08 -14.72 -3.41
CA PRO A 312 -14.99 -14.32 -2.01
C PRO A 312 -13.92 -13.23 -1.82
N VAL A 313 -14.26 -12.20 -1.04
CA VAL A 313 -13.39 -11.07 -0.70
C VAL A 313 -13.38 -10.85 0.81
N LEU A 314 -12.19 -10.85 1.40
CA LEU A 314 -11.95 -10.37 2.75
C LEU A 314 -11.34 -8.97 2.70
N LEU A 315 -12.07 -7.98 3.19
CA LEU A 315 -11.58 -6.63 3.40
C LEU A 315 -11.07 -6.48 4.83
N LEU A 316 -9.83 -6.03 4.99
CA LEU A 316 -9.22 -5.69 6.27
C LEU A 316 -8.89 -4.20 6.24
N HIS A 317 -9.58 -3.38 7.02
CA HIS A 317 -9.43 -1.92 6.93
C HIS A 317 -9.52 -1.26 8.30
N SER A 318 -8.56 -0.39 8.60
CA SER A 318 -8.56 0.43 9.81
C SER A 318 -9.52 1.62 9.76
N ASN A 319 -10.20 1.89 10.88
CA ASN A 319 -10.96 3.11 11.11
C ASN A 319 -10.04 4.36 11.23
N ALA A 320 -8.75 4.16 11.52
CA ALA A 320 -7.74 5.20 11.62
C ALA A 320 -6.96 5.40 10.30
N ASP A 321 -7.41 4.80 9.20
CA ASP A 321 -6.83 5.03 7.89
C ASP A 321 -7.08 6.48 7.41
N ALA A 322 -5.98 7.24 7.30
CA ALA A 322 -5.99 8.63 6.86
C ALA A 322 -5.68 8.80 5.36
N SER A 323 -5.49 7.71 4.62
CA SER A 323 -5.16 7.70 3.19
C SER A 323 -6.36 7.25 2.35
N THR A 324 -7.01 6.15 2.73
CA THR A 324 -8.18 5.61 2.04
C THR A 324 -9.40 5.63 2.97
N PRO A 325 -10.55 6.16 2.52
CA PRO A 325 -11.73 6.22 3.37
C PRO A 325 -12.35 4.84 3.57
N ILE A 326 -12.35 4.35 4.81
CA ILE A 326 -13.00 3.07 5.17
C ILE A 326 -14.49 3.00 4.81
N SER A 327 -15.16 4.16 4.68
CA SER A 327 -16.56 4.22 4.26
C SER A 327 -16.78 3.58 2.87
N VAL A 328 -15.78 3.60 1.99
CA VAL A 328 -15.86 2.95 0.67
C VAL A 328 -15.84 1.43 0.82
N SER A 329 -14.91 0.87 1.62
CA SER A 329 -14.91 -0.58 1.94
C SER A 329 -16.18 -1.03 2.67
N ALA A 330 -16.68 -0.20 3.59
CA ALA A 330 -17.93 -0.45 4.29
C ALA A 330 -19.12 -0.55 3.34
N LYS A 331 -19.22 0.39 2.41
CA LYS A 331 -20.27 0.42 1.39
C LYS A 331 -20.14 -0.78 0.46
N TYR A 332 -18.93 -1.12 0.02
CA TYR A 332 -18.68 -2.26 -0.85
C TYR A 332 -19.13 -3.58 -0.21
N ALA A 333 -18.74 -3.83 1.05
CA ALA A 333 -19.20 -5.01 1.79
C ALA A 333 -20.73 -5.04 1.97
N ALA A 334 -21.34 -3.89 2.28
CA ALA A 334 -22.80 -3.81 2.45
C ALA A 334 -23.58 -4.04 1.14
N LEU A 335 -22.99 -3.72 -0.02
CA LEU A 335 -23.59 -3.99 -1.33
C LEU A 335 -23.44 -5.45 -1.76
N HIS A 336 -22.45 -6.16 -1.23
CA HIS A 336 -22.10 -7.53 -1.61
C HIS A 336 -21.95 -8.45 -0.39
N PRO A 337 -22.95 -8.55 0.50
CA PRO A 337 -22.81 -9.26 1.78
C PRO A 337 -22.53 -10.76 1.62
N ASP A 338 -22.94 -11.36 0.50
CA ASP A 338 -22.71 -12.78 0.22
C ASP A 338 -21.27 -13.09 -0.23
N ASN A 339 -20.53 -12.08 -0.69
CA ASN A 339 -19.21 -12.25 -1.28
C ASN A 339 -18.11 -11.44 -0.58
N ALA A 340 -18.44 -10.37 0.15
CA ALA A 340 -17.47 -9.45 0.72
C ALA A 340 -17.65 -9.30 2.24
N THR A 341 -16.67 -9.78 3.00
CA THR A 341 -16.61 -9.65 4.46
C THR A 341 -15.68 -8.50 4.84
N LEU A 342 -16.13 -7.59 5.70
CA LEU A 342 -15.30 -6.49 6.23
C LEU A 342 -14.92 -6.72 7.69
N VAL A 343 -13.61 -6.80 7.94
CA VAL A 343 -13.00 -6.74 9.26
C VAL A 343 -12.46 -5.34 9.50
N ARG A 344 -12.93 -4.71 10.58
CA ARG A 344 -12.53 -3.36 10.97
C ARG A 344 -11.45 -3.40 12.02
N PHE A 345 -10.37 -2.65 11.81
CA PHE A 345 -9.37 -2.40 12.83
C PHE A 345 -9.70 -1.10 13.55
N PRO A 346 -9.75 -1.06 14.89
CA PRO A 346 -10.00 0.18 15.63
C PRO A 346 -8.92 1.25 15.40
N ILE A 347 -7.69 0.80 15.12
CA ILE A 347 -6.47 1.59 15.05
C ILE A 347 -5.53 1.02 13.97
N GLY A 348 -4.44 1.73 13.68
CA GLY A 348 -3.48 1.41 12.63
C GLY A 348 -3.66 2.35 11.47
N ARG A 349 -2.57 2.93 10.98
CA ARG A 349 -2.64 3.81 9.81
C ARG A 349 -2.79 2.97 8.54
N HIS A 350 -2.89 3.63 7.39
CA HIS A 350 -2.98 2.97 6.09
C HIS A 350 -1.95 1.85 5.93
N THR A 351 -2.40 0.63 5.60
CA THR A 351 -1.58 -0.59 5.41
C THR A 351 -0.83 -1.08 6.67
N GLN A 352 -1.23 -0.62 7.86
CA GLN A 352 -0.66 -1.01 9.15
C GLN A 352 -1.59 -1.89 9.98
N GLU A 353 -2.66 -2.44 9.39
CA GLU A 353 -3.61 -3.33 10.07
C GLU A 353 -2.90 -4.50 10.76
N TRP A 354 -2.03 -5.21 10.03
CA TRP A 354 -1.21 -6.28 10.60
C TRP A 354 -0.21 -5.74 11.61
N ASN A 355 0.39 -4.56 11.39
CA ASN A 355 1.34 -3.99 12.33
C ASN A 355 0.69 -3.69 13.69
N ALA A 356 -0.51 -3.13 13.67
CA ALA A 356 -1.25 -2.70 14.86
C ALA A 356 -1.83 -3.88 15.66
N ASP A 357 -2.39 -4.87 14.96
CA ASP A 357 -2.92 -6.09 15.59
C ASP A 357 -2.68 -7.32 14.67
N PRO A 358 -1.48 -7.92 14.74
CA PRO A 358 -1.15 -9.13 13.97
C PRO A 358 -2.15 -10.26 14.24
N GLY A 359 -2.60 -10.39 15.50
CA GLY A 359 -3.48 -11.46 15.92
C GLY A 359 -4.88 -11.35 15.32
N LEU A 360 -5.46 -10.15 15.28
CA LEU A 360 -6.74 -9.93 14.60
C LEU A 360 -6.60 -10.19 13.10
N TRP A 361 -5.57 -9.65 12.45
CA TRP A 361 -5.35 -9.86 11.02
C TRP A 361 -5.23 -11.35 10.67
N GLU A 362 -4.37 -12.08 11.39
CA GLU A 362 -4.13 -13.51 11.12
C GLU A 362 -5.36 -14.36 11.39
N ARG A 363 -6.04 -14.20 12.55
CA ARG A 363 -7.25 -14.98 12.85
C ARG A 363 -8.39 -14.70 11.88
N SER A 364 -8.52 -13.46 11.40
CA SER A 364 -9.53 -13.11 10.40
C SER A 364 -9.28 -13.80 9.07
N VAL A 365 -8.02 -13.88 8.63
CA VAL A 365 -7.64 -14.61 7.42
C VAL A 365 -7.82 -16.12 7.62
N GLU A 366 -7.36 -16.69 8.73
CA GLU A 366 -7.53 -18.11 9.03
C GLU A 366 -9.01 -18.51 9.05
N HIS A 367 -9.87 -17.72 9.69
CA HIS A 367 -11.30 -17.98 9.73
C HIS A 367 -11.95 -17.88 8.35
N TRP A 368 -11.52 -16.91 7.54
CA TRP A 368 -12.09 -16.69 6.21
C TRP A 368 -11.63 -17.75 5.18
N LEU A 369 -10.43 -18.31 5.34
CA LEU A 369 -9.92 -19.41 4.50
C LEU A 369 -10.55 -20.77 4.85
N GLN A 370 -11.26 -20.88 5.98
CA GLN A 370 -11.98 -22.10 6.34
C GLN A 370 -13.28 -22.23 5.53
N PRO A 371 -13.58 -23.41 4.98
CA PRO A 371 -14.77 -23.66 4.17
C PRO A 371 -16.10 -23.57 4.93
#